data_AF-A0A4Y7PTH5-F1
#
_entry.id   AF-A0A4Y7PTH5-F1
#
_cell.length_a   1.000
_cell.length_b   1.000
_cell.length_c   1.000
_cell.angle_alpha   90.00
_cell.angle_beta   90.00
_cell.angle_gamma   90.00
#
_symmetry.space_group_name_H-M   'P 1'
#
loop_
_entity.id
_entity.type
_entity.pdbx_description
1 polymer ?
#
loop_
_entity_poly.entity_id
_entity_poly.type
_entity_poly.pdbx_seq_one_letter_code
_entity_poly.pdbx_strand_id
1 'polypeptide(L)'
;MVSSSTDKGEPGFKIALSLLTGFTFMLFVEQFMSGQSHSHHLASPLSPSHGSQPVWPFDSTSDVEFDVSMAELEGGTPSSEPGLELGRDERIDSSRGKAYPLTLGLVIHSLADGLALGASALPKNSTAEQSSTLSIVVFLALIIHKAPTALALTMSLLATSLPRSECRKHIAVFSAATPFGALLSFAILSLIGAGSEGDWPGIALLISGGTFLYVATVLQPVSHHGQSSAGPDEKIRVAIIVVGMFTPFLIGSLIGHGHEH
;
A
#
# COMPACT_ATOMS: atom_id res chain seq x y z
N MET A 1 -45.64 16.22 -5.02
CA MET A 1 -44.92 16.66 -3.80
C MET A 1 -43.79 15.68 -3.56
N VAL A 2 -42.55 16.18 -3.72
CA VAL A 2 -41.26 15.74 -3.16
C VAL A 2 -40.87 14.24 -3.24
N SER A 3 -39.88 13.99 -4.09
CA SER A 3 -38.97 12.84 -4.07
C SER A 3 -38.14 12.74 -2.79
N SER A 4 -37.77 11.49 -2.50
CA SER A 4 -36.48 11.02 -1.96
C SER A 4 -36.57 10.38 -0.58
N SER A 5 -36.40 9.06 -0.57
CA SER A 5 -35.87 8.28 0.56
C SER A 5 -35.33 6.94 0.05
N THR A 6 -34.60 6.97 -1.06
CA THR A 6 -33.66 5.89 -1.41
C THR A 6 -32.30 6.22 -0.80
N ASP A 7 -32.13 5.99 0.50
CA ASP A 7 -30.80 5.65 1.04
C ASP A 7 -30.93 4.92 2.37
N LYS A 8 -31.17 3.61 2.28
CA LYS A 8 -30.74 2.67 3.32
C LYS A 8 -29.87 1.61 2.66
N GLY A 9 -28.79 2.03 2.01
CA GLY A 9 -27.71 1.08 1.74
C GLY A 9 -27.22 0.54 3.08
N GLU A 10 -27.25 -0.79 3.27
CA GLU A 10 -26.81 -1.44 4.50
C GLU A 10 -25.43 -0.90 4.95
N PRO A 11 -25.18 -0.70 6.25
CA PRO A 11 -23.92 -0.16 6.76
C PRO A 11 -22.68 -0.93 6.25
N GLY A 12 -22.81 -2.24 6.04
CA GLY A 12 -21.76 -3.07 5.44
C GLY A 12 -21.37 -2.65 4.02
N PHE A 13 -22.33 -2.23 3.19
CA PHE A 13 -22.09 -1.76 1.83
C PHE A 13 -21.29 -0.45 1.82
N LYS A 14 -21.62 0.49 2.72
CA LYS A 14 -20.88 1.76 2.88
C LYS A 14 -19.44 1.50 3.31
N ILE A 15 -19.22 0.57 4.23
CA ILE A 15 -17.90 0.13 4.69
C ILE A 15 -17.09 -0.47 3.53
N ALA A 16 -17.66 -1.45 2.83
CA ALA A 16 -17.01 -2.15 1.73
C ALA A 16 -16.65 -1.21 0.58
N LEU A 17 -17.57 -0.33 0.17
CA LEU A 17 -17.34 0.65 -0.89
C LEU A 17 -16.23 1.64 -0.51
N SER A 18 -16.21 2.09 0.74
CA SER A 18 -15.18 2.99 1.24
C SER A 18 -13.79 2.34 1.24
N LEU A 19 -13.68 1.09 1.69
CA LEU A 19 -12.44 0.31 1.66
C LEU A 19 -11.97 0.06 0.22
N LEU A 20 -12.88 -0.38 -0.66
CA LEU A 20 -12.56 -0.68 -2.05
C LEU A 20 -12.14 0.58 -2.82
N THR A 21 -12.74 1.72 -2.51
CA THR A 21 -12.33 3.02 -3.07
C THR A 21 -10.89 3.35 -2.68
N GLY A 22 -10.51 3.20 -1.42
CA GLY A 22 -9.13 3.41 -0.97
C GLY A 22 -8.13 2.45 -1.61
N PHE A 23 -8.49 1.17 -1.71
CA PHE A 23 -7.66 0.16 -2.36
C PHE A 23 -7.45 0.46 -3.86
N THR A 24 -8.54 0.78 -4.57
CA THR A 24 -8.50 1.07 -6.01
C THR A 24 -7.77 2.37 -6.30
N PHE A 25 -7.93 3.39 -5.45
CA PHE A 25 -7.16 4.62 -5.54
C PHE A 25 -5.66 4.34 -5.46
N MET A 26 -5.26 3.49 -4.53
CA MET A 26 -3.85 3.13 -4.36
C MET A 26 -3.29 2.36 -5.56
N LEU A 27 -4.06 1.40 -6.09
CA LEU A 27 -3.77 0.71 -7.36
C LEU A 27 -3.54 1.72 -8.49
N PHE A 28 -4.44 2.69 -8.64
CA PHE A 28 -4.36 3.69 -9.69
C PHE A 28 -3.10 4.55 -9.57
N VAL A 29 -2.75 4.99 -8.36
CA VAL A 29 -1.53 5.77 -8.16
C VAL A 29 -0.29 4.96 -8.53
N GLU A 30 -0.22 3.69 -8.15
CA GLU A 30 0.91 2.84 -8.55
C GLU A 30 1.01 2.71 -10.07
N GLN A 31 -0.10 2.51 -10.77
CA GLN A 31 -0.11 2.38 -12.23
C GLN A 31 0.39 3.64 -12.94
N PHE A 32 0.05 4.82 -12.44
CA PHE A 32 0.55 6.09 -12.98
C PHE A 32 2.06 6.27 -12.79
N MET A 33 2.61 5.77 -11.68
CA MET A 33 4.03 5.92 -11.37
C MET A 33 4.90 4.82 -12.00
N SER A 34 4.40 3.60 -12.12
CA SER A 34 5.08 2.47 -12.78
C SER A 34 5.08 2.61 -14.32
N GLY A 35 4.06 3.24 -14.90
CA GLY A 35 3.98 3.49 -16.34
C GLY A 35 5.00 4.49 -16.90
N GLN A 36 5.78 5.17 -16.03
CA GLN A 36 6.81 6.14 -16.45
C GLN A 36 8.22 5.52 -16.57
N SER A 37 8.36 4.22 -16.33
CA SER A 37 9.60 3.44 -16.45
C SER A 37 9.63 2.55 -17.70
N HIS A 38 9.51 3.16 -18.88
CA HIS A 38 9.94 2.53 -20.14
C HIS A 38 11.26 3.17 -20.59
N SER A 39 12.37 2.79 -19.97
CA SER A 39 13.70 2.97 -20.59
C SER A 39 13.98 1.76 -21.47
N HIS A 40 14.10 2.01 -22.77
CA HIS A 40 14.49 1.04 -23.79
C HIS A 40 15.86 0.43 -23.47
N HIS A 41 15.92 -0.79 -22.93
CA HIS A 41 17.12 -1.62 -23.02
C HIS A 41 17.02 -2.48 -24.28
N LEU A 42 17.61 -1.96 -25.36
CA LEU A 42 17.76 -2.69 -26.62
C LEU A 42 18.57 -3.98 -26.39
N ALA A 43 18.05 -5.04 -26.99
CA ALA A 43 18.57 -6.40 -26.95
C ALA A 43 19.99 -6.53 -27.51
N SER A 44 20.81 -7.35 -26.85
CA SER A 44 21.99 -8.00 -27.43
C SER A 44 21.78 -9.53 -27.35
N PRO A 45 21.76 -10.26 -28.49
CA PRO A 45 21.49 -11.68 -28.50
C PRO A 45 22.76 -12.54 -28.55
N LEU A 46 22.62 -13.81 -28.11
CA LEU A 46 23.41 -15.03 -28.38
C LEU A 46 24.57 -15.39 -27.42
N SER A 47 24.41 -16.49 -26.67
CA SER A 47 24.96 -17.81 -27.07
C SER A 47 24.53 -18.96 -26.13
N PRO A 48 24.44 -20.22 -26.63
CA PRO A 48 23.96 -21.39 -25.89
C PRO A 48 25.08 -22.37 -25.49
N SER A 49 24.99 -23.02 -24.32
CA SER A 49 25.60 -24.36 -24.10
C SER A 49 25.18 -25.02 -22.78
N HIS A 50 24.77 -26.30 -22.88
CA HIS A 50 24.93 -27.42 -21.93
C HIS A 50 24.69 -27.17 -20.42
N GLY A 51 23.83 -27.87 -19.69
CA GLY A 51 23.35 -29.24 -19.83
C GLY A 51 23.68 -30.02 -18.55
N SER A 52 22.74 -30.11 -17.60
CA SER A 52 22.64 -31.18 -16.59
C SER A 52 21.38 -31.00 -15.73
N GLN A 53 20.53 -32.04 -15.72
CA GLN A 53 19.49 -32.34 -14.73
C GLN A 53 20.04 -33.49 -13.84
N PRO A 54 19.32 -34.03 -12.83
CA PRO A 54 18.39 -33.47 -11.83
C PRO A 54 18.69 -33.98 -10.40
N VAL A 55 18.25 -33.29 -9.33
CA VAL A 55 17.99 -33.94 -8.01
C VAL A 55 16.84 -33.22 -7.30
N TRP A 56 15.77 -33.96 -6.99
CA TRP A 56 14.73 -33.55 -6.04
C TRP A 56 15.14 -33.97 -4.62
N PRO A 57 14.80 -33.16 -3.61
CA PRO A 57 14.13 -33.72 -2.45
C PRO A 57 12.84 -32.97 -2.16
N PHE A 58 11.76 -33.73 -2.18
CA PHE A 58 10.54 -33.43 -1.45
C PHE A 58 10.85 -33.53 0.05
N ASP A 59 10.73 -32.44 0.80
CA ASP A 59 10.10 -32.49 2.12
C ASP A 59 9.44 -31.14 2.45
N SER A 60 8.29 -31.24 3.08
CA SER A 60 7.35 -30.16 3.38
C SER A 60 7.56 -29.68 4.81
N THR A 61 8.06 -28.47 5.00
CA THR A 61 7.64 -27.59 6.11
C THR A 61 7.78 -26.13 5.70
N SER A 62 6.71 -25.38 5.94
CA SER A 62 6.64 -23.94 5.79
C SER A 62 7.62 -23.24 6.74
N ASP A 63 8.75 -22.78 6.22
CA ASP A 63 9.61 -21.81 6.90
C ASP A 63 9.72 -20.55 6.05
N VAL A 64 9.29 -19.44 6.63
CA VAL A 64 9.48 -18.09 6.09
C VAL A 64 10.96 -17.79 6.23
N GLU A 65 11.71 -18.02 5.15
CA GLU A 65 13.15 -17.75 5.09
C GLU A 65 13.39 -16.24 5.09
N PHE A 66 13.65 -15.70 6.28
CA PHE A 66 14.21 -14.37 6.46
C PHE A 66 15.72 -14.50 6.21
N ASP A 67 16.14 -14.37 4.95
CA ASP A 67 17.54 -14.46 4.55
C ASP A 67 18.31 -13.21 5.01
N VAL A 68 18.60 -13.16 6.32
CA VAL A 68 19.72 -12.38 6.85
C VAL A 68 20.86 -13.38 6.99
N SER A 69 21.66 -13.52 5.94
CA SER A 69 22.88 -14.29 6.01
C SER A 69 23.76 -13.73 7.13
N MET A 70 23.97 -14.53 8.17
CA MET A 70 24.79 -14.23 9.35
C MET A 70 26.29 -14.04 9.02
N ALA A 71 26.65 -14.00 7.73
CA ALA A 71 27.98 -13.74 7.21
C ALA A 71 28.35 -12.24 7.22
N GLU A 72 27.38 -11.33 7.32
CA GLU A 72 27.66 -9.87 7.24
C GLU A 72 27.88 -9.20 8.62
N LEU A 73 27.66 -9.92 9.71
CA LEU A 73 27.83 -9.42 11.09
C LEU A 73 29.14 -9.85 11.77
N GLU A 74 29.97 -10.68 11.13
CA GLU A 74 31.30 -11.02 11.63
C GLU A 74 32.37 -10.30 10.82
N GLY A 75 32.68 -9.08 11.25
CA GLY A 75 33.80 -8.32 10.73
C GLY A 75 35.13 -9.03 11.01
N GLY A 76 35.84 -9.39 9.95
CA GLY A 76 37.30 -9.48 9.94
C GLY A 76 37.89 -10.84 9.57
N THR A 77 38.16 -11.05 8.28
CA THR A 77 39.43 -11.64 7.76
C THR A 77 39.44 -11.57 6.22
N PRO A 78 40.57 -11.21 5.56
CA PRO A 78 40.65 -11.19 4.11
C PRO A 78 41.13 -12.55 3.60
N SER A 79 40.25 -13.34 3.00
CA SER A 79 40.65 -14.48 2.17
C SER A 79 40.21 -14.24 0.74
N SER A 80 41.21 -14.07 -0.11
CA SER A 80 41.14 -13.85 -1.55
C SER A 80 40.41 -14.99 -2.27
N GLU A 81 39.25 -14.71 -2.86
CA GLU A 81 38.69 -15.50 -3.96
C GLU A 81 38.28 -14.54 -5.10
N PRO A 82 38.85 -14.67 -6.32
CA PRO A 82 38.39 -13.91 -7.48
C PRO A 82 37.22 -14.65 -8.12
N GLY A 83 35.99 -14.35 -7.68
CA GLY A 83 34.78 -15.00 -8.18
C GLY A 83 33.60 -14.04 -8.34
N LEU A 84 33.40 -13.59 -9.59
CA LEU A 84 32.13 -13.14 -10.18
C LEU A 84 31.35 -12.01 -9.45
N GLU A 85 31.77 -10.77 -9.69
CA GLU A 85 31.04 -9.53 -9.33
C GLU A 85 29.74 -9.27 -10.12
N LEU A 86 29.27 -10.20 -10.98
CA LEU A 86 28.12 -9.95 -11.86
C LEU A 86 26.73 -10.06 -11.19
N GLY A 87 26.65 -10.56 -9.95
CA GLY A 87 25.36 -10.75 -9.25
C GLY A 87 25.02 -9.69 -8.20
N ARG A 88 25.97 -8.80 -7.87
CA ARG A 88 25.80 -7.81 -6.78
C ARG A 88 25.04 -6.57 -7.24
N ASP A 89 25.26 -6.12 -8.48
CA ASP A 89 24.58 -4.94 -9.03
C ASP A 89 23.09 -5.22 -9.34
N GLU A 90 22.72 -6.40 -9.85
CA GLU A 90 21.30 -6.75 -10.09
C GLU A 90 20.47 -6.87 -8.80
N ARG A 91 21.04 -7.42 -7.72
CA ARG A 91 20.36 -7.51 -6.41
C ARG A 91 20.20 -6.14 -5.74
N ILE A 92 21.18 -5.26 -5.92
CA ILE A 92 21.15 -3.89 -5.38
C ILE A 92 20.11 -3.05 -6.13
N ASP A 93 20.00 -3.18 -7.45
CA ASP A 93 19.02 -2.41 -8.23
C ASP A 93 17.58 -2.89 -7.99
N SER A 94 17.39 -4.22 -7.91
CA SER A 94 16.09 -4.85 -7.59
C SER A 94 15.56 -4.51 -6.19
N SER A 95 16.46 -4.39 -5.18
CA SER A 95 16.09 -4.03 -3.81
C SER A 95 15.78 -2.53 -3.68
N ARG A 96 16.57 -1.66 -4.31
CA ARG A 96 16.30 -0.22 -4.41
C ARG A 96 14.98 0.06 -5.12
N GLY A 97 14.73 -0.61 -6.24
CA GLY A 97 13.47 -0.52 -7.00
C GLY A 97 12.23 -0.93 -6.21
N LYS A 98 12.36 -1.79 -5.17
CA LYS A 98 11.25 -2.18 -4.29
C LYS A 98 10.98 -1.19 -3.15
N ALA A 99 12.00 -0.50 -2.63
CA ALA A 99 11.82 0.43 -1.51
C ALA A 99 11.12 1.73 -1.89
N TYR A 100 11.28 2.20 -3.14
CA TYR A 100 10.59 3.39 -3.65
C TYR A 100 9.06 3.24 -3.68
N PRO A 101 8.47 2.22 -4.32
CA PRO A 101 7.03 2.04 -4.35
C PRO A 101 6.46 1.76 -2.96
N LEU A 102 7.17 1.04 -2.09
CA LEU A 102 6.76 0.87 -0.68
C LEU A 102 6.72 2.20 0.07
N THR A 103 7.77 3.03 -0.07
CA THR A 103 7.83 4.32 0.61
C THR A 103 6.75 5.27 0.10
N LEU A 104 6.60 5.36 -1.23
CA LEU A 104 5.51 6.12 -1.85
C LEU A 104 4.15 5.62 -1.32
N GLY A 105 4.02 4.29 -1.26
CA GLY A 105 2.89 3.57 -0.73
C GLY A 105 2.44 4.10 0.63
N LEU A 106 3.38 4.07 1.56
CA LEU A 106 3.20 4.48 2.95
C LEU A 106 3.05 6.00 3.12
N VAL A 107 3.64 6.82 2.24
CA VAL A 107 3.45 8.28 2.25
C VAL A 107 2.01 8.64 1.87
N ILE A 108 1.46 8.02 0.83
CA ILE A 108 0.06 8.25 0.42
C ILE A 108 -0.90 7.71 1.49
N HIS A 109 -0.62 6.54 2.05
CA HIS A 109 -1.38 6.01 3.19
C HIS A 109 -1.36 6.99 4.38
N SER A 110 -0.19 7.51 4.75
CA SER A 110 -0.07 8.53 5.81
C SER A 110 -0.81 9.82 5.51
N LEU A 111 -0.96 10.19 4.23
CA LEU A 111 -1.77 11.33 3.80
C LEU A 111 -3.27 11.05 4.00
N ALA A 112 -3.71 9.82 3.70
CA ALA A 112 -5.08 9.37 3.95
C ALA A 112 -5.41 9.31 5.45
N ASP A 113 -4.47 8.89 6.29
CA ASP A 113 -4.58 9.00 7.76
C ASP A 113 -4.74 10.45 8.21
N GLY A 114 -3.98 11.36 7.59
CA GLY A 114 -4.13 12.79 7.80
C GLY A 114 -5.53 13.27 7.43
N LEU A 115 -6.10 12.79 6.33
CA LEU A 115 -7.47 13.12 5.90
C LEU A 115 -8.51 12.69 6.96
N ALA A 116 -8.36 11.50 7.54
CA ALA A 116 -9.20 11.04 8.63
C ALA A 116 -9.08 11.91 9.89
N LEU A 117 -7.86 12.28 10.26
CA LEU A 117 -7.61 13.19 11.39
C LEU A 117 -8.24 14.57 11.15
N GLY A 118 -8.02 15.18 9.97
CA GLY A 118 -8.56 16.50 9.65
C GLY A 118 -10.08 16.51 9.55
N ALA A 119 -10.68 15.45 9.01
CA ALA A 119 -12.13 15.28 8.99
C ALA A 119 -12.72 15.14 10.41
N SER A 120 -12.01 14.46 11.32
CA SER A 120 -12.45 14.31 12.72
C SER A 120 -12.51 15.62 13.51
N ALA A 121 -11.64 16.56 13.15
CA ALA A 121 -11.51 17.86 13.81
C ALA A 121 -12.58 18.90 13.37
N LEU A 122 -13.47 18.55 12.43
CA LEU A 122 -14.51 19.47 11.98
C LEU A 122 -15.60 19.66 13.05
N PRO A 123 -16.10 20.90 13.23
CA PRO A 123 -17.27 21.15 14.06
C PRO A 123 -18.48 20.39 13.52
N LYS A 124 -19.09 19.53 14.34
CA LYS A 124 -20.37 18.89 14.06
C LYS A 124 -21.49 19.61 14.82
N ASN A 125 -22.73 19.51 14.35
CA ASN A 125 -23.93 19.97 15.08
C ASN A 125 -24.20 19.20 16.39
N SER A 126 -23.36 18.21 16.71
CA SER A 126 -23.34 17.45 17.96
C SER A 126 -22.69 18.26 19.09
N THR A 127 -22.88 17.87 20.35
CA THR A 127 -22.28 18.57 21.50
C THR A 127 -20.75 18.63 21.39
N ALA A 128 -20.14 19.75 21.79
CA ALA A 128 -18.69 19.98 21.67
C ALA A 128 -17.81 18.87 22.30
N GLU A 129 -18.32 18.24 23.36
CA GLU A 129 -17.70 17.08 24.02
C GLU A 129 -17.57 15.85 23.10
N GLN A 130 -18.57 15.59 22.25
CA GLN A 130 -18.57 14.43 21.35
C GLN A 130 -17.59 14.61 20.18
N SER A 131 -17.48 15.82 19.63
CA SER A 131 -16.48 16.13 18.58
C SER A 131 -15.04 16.01 19.08
N SER A 132 -14.78 16.44 20.32
CA SER A 132 -13.46 16.30 20.96
C SER A 132 -13.10 14.83 21.21
N THR A 133 -14.07 14.05 21.71
CA THR A 133 -13.90 12.62 21.98
C THR A 133 -13.62 11.81 20.70
N LEU A 134 -14.31 12.11 19.59
CA LEU A 134 -14.03 11.43 18.32
C LEU A 134 -12.61 11.73 17.84
N SER A 135 -12.20 13.00 17.86
CA SER A 135 -10.86 13.42 17.43
C SER A 135 -9.76 12.72 18.22
N ILE A 136 -9.92 12.61 19.55
CA ILE A 136 -8.89 11.96 20.40
C ILE A 136 -8.83 10.45 20.17
N VAL A 137 -9.97 9.79 19.94
CA VAL A 137 -10.01 8.35 19.62
C VAL A 137 -9.33 8.08 18.27
N VAL A 138 -9.65 8.88 17.24
CA VAL A 138 -9.01 8.75 15.91
C VAL A 138 -7.52 9.02 16.00
N PHE A 139 -7.11 10.07 16.69
CA PHE A 139 -5.70 10.39 16.91
C PHE A 139 -4.94 9.26 17.61
N LEU A 140 -5.49 8.70 18.69
CA LEU A 140 -4.88 7.60 19.42
C LEU A 140 -4.76 6.34 18.55
N ALA A 141 -5.83 6.01 17.82
CA ALA A 141 -5.82 4.89 16.88
C ALA A 141 -4.71 5.05 15.83
N LEU A 142 -4.56 6.26 15.26
CA LEU A 142 -3.51 6.61 14.29
C LEU A 142 -2.11 6.49 14.88
N ILE A 143 -1.87 7.02 16.08
CA ILE A 143 -0.55 6.89 16.73
C ILE A 143 -0.17 5.42 16.92
N ILE A 144 -1.10 4.61 17.42
CA ILE A 144 -0.85 3.20 17.72
C ILE A 144 -0.45 2.43 16.46
N HIS A 145 -1.06 2.69 15.30
CA HIS A 145 -0.71 2.00 14.05
C HIS A 145 0.36 2.71 13.21
N LYS A 146 0.70 3.97 13.52
CA LYS A 146 1.82 4.68 12.89
C LYS A 146 3.17 4.12 13.33
N ALA A 147 3.26 3.58 14.55
CA ALA A 147 4.47 2.91 15.03
C ALA A 147 4.79 1.63 14.22
N PRO A 148 3.86 0.67 14.05
CA PRO A 148 4.06 -0.48 13.16
C PRO A 148 4.45 -0.11 11.73
N THR A 149 3.77 0.87 11.12
CA THR A 149 4.06 1.26 9.72
C THR A 149 5.41 1.97 9.58
N ALA A 150 5.81 2.81 10.54
CA ALA A 150 7.12 3.43 10.56
C ALA A 150 8.25 2.41 10.74
N LEU A 151 8.05 1.39 11.59
CA LEU A 151 9.01 0.31 11.77
C LEU A 151 9.15 -0.53 10.51
N ALA A 152 8.04 -0.90 9.86
CA ALA A 152 8.05 -1.64 8.61
C ALA A 152 8.80 -0.86 7.50
N LEU A 153 8.55 0.44 7.37
CA LEU A 153 9.26 1.33 6.44
C LEU A 153 10.77 1.35 6.74
N THR A 154 11.12 1.58 8.00
CA THR A 154 12.53 1.69 8.43
C THR A 154 13.29 0.40 8.18
N MET A 155 12.69 -0.76 8.51
CA MET A 155 13.29 -2.07 8.24
C MET A 155 13.44 -2.32 6.74
N SER A 156 12.42 -1.98 5.93
CA SER A 156 12.49 -2.11 4.48
C SER A 156 13.59 -1.23 3.87
N LEU A 157 13.73 0.02 4.32
CA LEU A 157 14.82 0.91 3.87
C LEU A 157 16.19 0.43 4.33
N LEU A 158 16.31 -0.11 5.54
CA LEU A 158 17.59 -0.62 6.04
C LEU A 158 18.00 -1.92 5.33
N ALA A 159 17.03 -2.72 4.90
CA ALA A 159 17.26 -3.89 4.05
C ALA A 159 17.72 -3.51 2.63
N THR A 160 17.56 -2.25 2.21
CA THR A 160 18.15 -1.73 0.98
C THR A 160 19.52 -1.11 1.23
N SER A 161 20.40 -1.17 0.24
CA SER A 161 21.74 -0.57 0.30
C SER A 161 21.72 0.98 0.16
N LEU A 162 20.65 1.66 0.59
CA LEU A 162 20.57 3.12 0.58
C LEU A 162 21.45 3.74 1.69
N PRO A 163 22.06 4.90 1.44
CA PRO A 163 22.79 5.62 2.48
C PRO A 163 21.82 6.12 3.57
N ARG A 164 22.26 6.09 4.83
CA ARG A 164 21.45 6.50 6.00
C ARG A 164 20.89 7.92 5.92
N SER A 165 21.48 8.81 5.11
CA SER A 165 20.92 10.14 4.84
C SER A 165 19.60 10.08 4.08
N GLU A 166 19.51 9.25 3.05
CA GLU A 166 18.30 9.10 2.24
C GLU A 166 17.21 8.37 3.03
N CYS A 167 17.57 7.35 3.82
CA CYS A 167 16.59 6.68 4.67
C CYS A 167 15.90 7.65 5.65
N ARG A 168 16.68 8.57 6.25
CA ARG A 168 16.13 9.64 7.11
C ARG A 168 15.19 10.57 6.35
N LYS A 169 15.48 10.88 5.09
CA LYS A 169 14.62 11.73 4.24
C LYS A 169 13.28 11.05 3.97
N HIS A 170 13.29 9.77 3.61
CA HIS A 170 12.06 8.98 3.41
C HIS A 170 11.19 8.92 4.67
N ILE A 171 11.81 8.65 5.83
CA ILE A 171 11.11 8.63 7.12
C ILE A 171 10.57 10.02 7.49
N ALA A 172 11.31 11.09 7.21
CA ALA A 172 10.88 12.46 7.46
C ALA A 172 9.66 12.83 6.60
N VAL A 173 9.67 12.48 5.31
CA VAL A 173 8.53 12.71 4.40
C VAL A 173 7.31 11.92 4.85
N PHE A 174 7.48 10.63 5.18
CA PHE A 174 6.40 9.79 5.75
C PHE A 174 5.80 10.37 7.04
N SER A 175 6.66 10.86 7.94
CA SER A 175 6.22 11.44 9.20
C SER A 175 5.48 12.77 8.99
N ALA A 176 5.93 13.60 8.04
CA ALA A 176 5.31 14.88 7.70
C ALA A 176 4.01 14.74 6.89
N ALA A 177 3.80 13.62 6.19
CA ALA A 177 2.62 13.41 5.36
C ALA A 177 1.30 13.45 6.15
N THR A 178 1.26 12.85 7.35
CA THR A 178 0.05 12.87 8.21
C THR A 178 -0.33 14.27 8.71
N PRO A 179 0.55 15.06 9.35
CA PRO A 179 0.19 16.41 9.78
C PRO A 179 -0.12 17.32 8.59
N PHE A 180 0.58 17.15 7.46
CA PHE A 180 0.27 17.89 6.24
C PHE A 180 -1.11 17.53 5.70
N GLY A 181 -1.45 16.24 5.61
CA GLY A 181 -2.76 15.75 5.19
C GLY A 181 -3.88 16.21 6.11
N ALA A 182 -3.65 16.24 7.43
CA ALA A 182 -4.61 16.75 8.40
C ALA A 182 -4.90 18.23 8.22
N LEU A 183 -3.86 19.06 8.07
CA LEU A 183 -4.04 20.49 7.85
C LEU A 183 -4.74 20.78 6.53
N LEU A 184 -4.32 20.09 5.47
CA LEU A 184 -4.88 20.26 4.13
C LEU A 184 -6.36 19.81 4.09
N SER A 185 -6.68 18.65 4.62
CA SER A 185 -8.05 18.14 4.67
C SER A 185 -8.94 19.00 5.55
N PHE A 186 -8.48 19.42 6.73
CA PHE A 186 -9.23 20.34 7.58
C PHE A 186 -9.56 21.63 6.84
N ALA A 187 -8.58 22.23 6.15
CA ALA A 187 -8.80 23.45 5.37
C ALA A 187 -9.82 23.24 4.24
N ILE A 188 -9.66 22.17 3.45
CA ILE A 188 -10.56 21.87 2.32
C ILE A 188 -11.98 21.59 2.80
N LEU A 189 -12.16 20.71 3.80
CA LEU A 189 -13.48 20.34 4.29
C LEU A 189 -14.17 21.50 5.01
N SER A 190 -13.41 22.35 5.71
CA SER A 190 -13.94 23.59 6.32
C SER A 190 -14.43 24.57 5.26
N LEU A 191 -13.69 24.73 4.15
CA LEU A 191 -14.08 25.61 3.03
C LEU A 191 -15.35 25.12 2.32
N ILE A 192 -15.51 23.80 2.18
CA ILE A 192 -16.68 23.18 1.51
C ILE A 192 -17.90 23.13 2.46
N GLY A 193 -17.71 23.38 3.76
CA GLY A 193 -18.79 23.30 4.74
C GLY A 193 -19.23 21.86 5.03
N ALA A 194 -18.33 20.88 4.88
CA ALA A 194 -18.63 19.45 5.01
C ALA A 194 -18.98 18.99 6.45
N GLY A 195 -19.00 19.91 7.43
CA GLY A 195 -19.24 19.61 8.85
C GLY A 195 -20.70 19.32 9.25
N SER A 196 -21.68 19.56 8.36
CA SER A 196 -23.09 19.58 8.79
C SER A 196 -23.77 18.21 8.91
N GLU A 197 -23.50 17.21 8.06
CA GLU A 197 -24.34 15.98 8.03
C GLU A 197 -23.65 14.66 7.65
N GLY A 198 -22.30 14.58 7.63
CA GLY A 198 -21.58 13.38 7.15
C GLY A 198 -20.71 12.65 8.18
N ASP A 199 -20.67 11.31 8.09
CA ASP A 199 -19.69 10.44 8.77
C ASP A 199 -18.31 10.46 8.08
N TRP A 200 -17.87 11.65 7.66
CA TRP A 200 -16.59 11.87 6.99
C TRP A 200 -15.38 11.25 7.69
N PRO A 201 -15.25 11.30 9.04
CA PRO A 201 -14.11 10.68 9.71
C PRO A 201 -14.09 9.16 9.54
N GLY A 202 -15.24 8.49 9.62
CA GLY A 202 -15.35 7.04 9.47
C GLY A 202 -15.07 6.59 8.04
N ILE A 203 -15.64 7.29 7.06
CA ILE A 203 -15.40 7.05 5.63
C ILE A 203 -13.92 7.29 5.30
N ALA A 204 -13.33 8.37 5.81
CA ALA A 204 -11.91 8.66 5.64
C ALA A 204 -11.00 7.58 6.24
N LEU A 205 -11.31 7.08 7.44
CA LEU A 205 -10.58 5.97 8.05
C LEU A 205 -10.68 4.69 7.24
N LEU A 206 -11.84 4.39 6.67
CA LEU A 206 -12.05 3.23 5.81
C LEU A 206 -11.30 3.37 4.48
N ILE A 207 -11.31 4.56 3.87
CA ILE A 207 -10.47 4.84 2.70
C ILE A 207 -8.98 4.63 3.06
N SER A 208 -8.52 5.15 4.20
CA SER A 208 -7.16 4.91 4.67
C SER A 208 -6.88 3.42 4.89
N GLY A 209 -7.80 2.68 5.51
CA GLY A 209 -7.69 1.23 5.68
C GLY A 209 -7.58 0.47 4.35
N GLY A 210 -8.29 0.93 3.31
CA GLY A 210 -8.17 0.41 1.96
C GLY A 210 -6.78 0.65 1.36
N THR A 211 -6.21 1.84 1.55
CA THR A 211 -4.82 2.14 1.12
C THR A 211 -3.79 1.28 1.88
N PHE A 212 -3.99 1.05 3.18
CA PHE A 212 -3.11 0.17 3.96
C PHE A 212 -3.20 -1.27 3.48
N LEU A 213 -4.41 -1.77 3.23
CA LEU A 213 -4.63 -3.13 2.72
C LEU A 213 -3.91 -3.33 1.38
N TYR A 214 -3.92 -2.31 0.50
CA TYR A 214 -3.15 -2.33 -0.72
C TYR A 214 -1.64 -2.47 -0.46
N VAL A 215 -1.08 -1.61 0.39
CA VAL A 215 0.35 -1.64 0.72
C VAL A 215 0.73 -3.00 1.33
N ALA A 216 -0.11 -3.56 2.19
CA ALA A 216 0.11 -4.86 2.80
C ALA A 216 0.00 -6.03 1.80
N THR A 217 -0.90 -5.97 0.82
CA THR A 217 -1.15 -7.12 -0.07
C THR A 217 -0.36 -7.09 -1.37
N VAL A 218 -0.12 -5.91 -1.92
CA VAL A 218 0.46 -5.74 -3.26
C VAL A 218 1.93 -5.33 -3.19
N LEU A 219 2.31 -4.51 -2.19
CA LEU A 219 3.68 -4.05 -2.04
C LEU A 219 4.54 -4.94 -1.12
N GLN A 220 3.95 -5.92 -0.43
CA GLN A 220 4.73 -6.96 0.24
C GLN A 220 5.28 -7.97 -0.78
N PRO A 221 6.54 -8.41 -0.64
CA PRO A 221 7.14 -9.37 -1.55
C PRO A 221 6.52 -10.75 -1.29
N VAL A 222 5.39 -11.05 -1.92
CA VAL A 222 4.98 -12.44 -2.11
C VAL A 222 5.83 -12.99 -3.24
N SER A 223 6.72 -13.91 -2.90
CA SER A 223 7.71 -14.55 -3.77
C SER A 223 7.09 -15.10 -5.06
N HIS A 224 6.94 -14.28 -6.10
CA HIS A 224 6.44 -14.75 -7.38
C HIS A 224 7.58 -15.02 -8.35
N HIS A 225 7.81 -16.33 -8.53
CA HIS A 225 8.53 -16.89 -9.65
C HIS A 225 7.94 -16.37 -10.97
N GLY A 226 8.84 -16.09 -11.92
CA GLY A 226 8.56 -15.39 -13.16
C GLY A 226 7.43 -16.00 -13.99
N GLN A 227 6.62 -15.11 -14.56
CA GLN A 227 5.92 -15.40 -15.80
C GLN A 227 6.26 -14.31 -16.81
N SER A 228 7.40 -14.52 -17.47
CA SER A 228 7.66 -14.03 -18.82
C SER A 228 6.77 -14.81 -19.78
N SER A 229 5.60 -14.27 -20.13
CA SER A 229 4.80 -14.77 -21.26
C SER A 229 3.84 -13.66 -21.69
N ALA A 230 3.83 -13.38 -23.00
CA ALA A 230 3.01 -12.39 -23.68
C ALA A 230 1.59 -12.29 -23.10
N GLY A 231 1.40 -11.34 -22.19
CA GLY A 231 0.12 -11.06 -21.55
C GLY A 231 -0.53 -9.82 -22.15
N PRO A 232 -1.83 -9.61 -21.92
CA PRO A 232 -2.52 -8.39 -22.35
C PRO A 232 -1.84 -7.16 -21.72
N ASP A 233 -2.01 -6.00 -22.37
CA ASP A 233 -1.54 -4.67 -21.91
C ASP A 233 -1.71 -4.54 -20.39
N GLU A 234 -0.71 -4.00 -19.69
CA GLU A 234 -0.72 -3.77 -18.24
C GLU A 234 -2.03 -3.10 -17.78
N LYS A 235 -2.56 -2.20 -18.61
CA LYS A 235 -3.86 -1.54 -18.39
C LYS A 235 -5.05 -2.50 -18.41
N ILE A 236 -5.04 -3.50 -19.29
CA ILE A 236 -6.08 -4.53 -19.38
C ILE A 236 -5.99 -5.47 -18.18
N ARG A 237 -4.78 -5.84 -17.76
CA ARG A 237 -4.58 -6.64 -16.53
C ARG A 237 -5.17 -5.93 -15.31
N VAL A 238 -4.88 -4.64 -15.17
CA VAL A 238 -5.42 -3.81 -14.08
C VAL A 238 -6.94 -3.69 -14.21
N ALA A 239 -7.46 -3.43 -15.41
CA ALA A 239 -8.90 -3.37 -15.62
C ALA A 239 -9.60 -4.67 -15.22
N ILE A 240 -9.01 -5.83 -15.53
CA ILE A 240 -9.53 -7.14 -15.12
C ILE A 240 -9.47 -7.29 -13.59
N ILE A 241 -8.39 -6.86 -12.92
CA ILE A 241 -8.28 -6.90 -11.46
C ILE A 241 -9.33 -6.01 -10.80
N VAL A 242 -9.49 -4.77 -11.28
CA VAL A 242 -10.50 -3.83 -10.78
C VAL A 242 -11.89 -4.42 -10.98
N VAL A 243 -12.23 -4.87 -12.18
CA VAL A 243 -13.52 -5.53 -12.44
C VAL A 243 -13.73 -6.73 -11.53
N GLY A 244 -12.70 -7.56 -11.33
CA GLY A 244 -12.72 -8.70 -10.41
C GLY A 244 -12.97 -8.31 -8.96
N MET A 245 -12.40 -7.21 -8.47
CA MET A 245 -12.62 -6.72 -7.10
C MET A 245 -14.03 -6.18 -6.87
N PHE A 246 -14.61 -5.54 -7.88
CA PHE A 246 -16.00 -5.08 -7.83
C PHE A 246 -17.01 -6.22 -8.08
N THR A 247 -16.59 -7.36 -8.66
CA THR A 247 -17.48 -8.48 -9.01
C THR A 247 -18.19 -9.09 -7.80
N PRO A 248 -17.52 -9.47 -6.69
CA PRO A 248 -18.19 -9.91 -5.46
C PRO A 248 -19.15 -8.88 -4.88
N PHE A 249 -18.83 -7.58 -5.01
CA PHE A 249 -19.68 -6.49 -4.55
C PHE A 249 -20.96 -6.35 -5.39
N LEU A 250 -20.83 -6.44 -6.72
CA LEU A 250 -21.97 -6.46 -7.65
C LEU A 250 -22.85 -7.69 -7.42
N ILE A 251 -22.25 -8.88 -7.26
CA ILE A 251 -22.95 -10.13 -6.96
C ILE A 251 -23.69 -10.02 -5.62
N GLY A 252 -23.03 -9.52 -4.57
CA GLY A 252 -23.66 -9.28 -3.27
C GLY A 252 -24.81 -8.28 -3.34
N SER A 253 -24.68 -7.22 -4.14
CA SER A 253 -25.75 -6.24 -4.37
C SER A 253 -26.95 -6.84 -5.14
N LEU A 254 -26.69 -7.72 -6.10
CA LEU A 254 -27.73 -8.40 -6.88
C LEU A 254 -28.45 -9.53 -6.10
N ILE A 255 -27.72 -10.29 -5.28
CA ILE A 255 -28.26 -11.41 -4.48
C ILE A 255 -28.82 -10.98 -3.11
N GLY A 256 -28.37 -9.85 -2.56
CA GLY A 256 -28.84 -9.31 -1.27
C GLY A 256 -30.29 -8.82 -1.24
N HIS A 257 -30.96 -8.69 -2.40
CA HIS A 257 -32.38 -8.31 -2.48
C HIS A 257 -33.36 -9.49 -2.29
N GLY A 258 -32.88 -10.67 -1.88
CA GLY A 258 -33.68 -11.90 -1.83
C GLY A 258 -34.15 -12.39 -0.45
N HIS A 259 -33.83 -11.71 0.65
CA HIS A 259 -34.19 -12.18 2.00
C HIS A 259 -34.90 -11.10 2.83
N GLU A 260 -36.11 -10.73 2.40
CA GLU A 260 -37.17 -10.28 3.30
C GLU A 260 -38.31 -11.31 3.25
N HIS A 261 -38.33 -12.22 4.23
CA HIS A 261 -39.52 -12.99 4.63
C HIS A 261 -39.48 -13.22 6.14
#